data_AF-A0A969E2U8-F1
#
_entry.id   AF-A0A969E2U8-F1
#
_cell.length_a   1.000
_cell.length_b   1.000
_cell.length_c   1.000
_cell.angle_alpha   90.00
_cell.angle_beta   90.00
_cell.angle_gamma   90.00
#
_symmetry.space_group_name_H-M   'P 1'
#
loop_
_entity.id
_entity.type
_entity.pdbx_description
1 polymer ?
#
loop_
_entity_poly.entity_id
_entity_poly.type
_entity_poly.pdbx_seq_one_letter_code
_entity_poly.pdbx_strand_id
1 'polypeptide(L)'
;MTMHIVTLTTDFGTHDYYVPVLKGAMLTQHQAINFVDVSHNITNHDIVQAAFVLKNAWSSFPDRTIHVVSVNNFGGEQKRFLAILHQNHYFIVPDNGIFL
;
A
#
# COMPACT_ATOMS: atom_id res chain seq x y z
N MET A 1 -19.69 -1.10 -13.30
CA MET A 1 -18.31 -0.74 -12.92
C MET A 1 -17.77 -1.87 -12.06
N THR A 2 -16.63 -2.45 -12.39
CA THR A 2 -16.01 -3.50 -11.56
C THR A 2 -15.38 -2.86 -10.33
N MET A 3 -15.70 -3.38 -9.14
CA MET A 3 -15.06 -2.94 -7.89
C MET A 3 -13.65 -3.53 -7.80
N HIS A 4 -12.66 -2.70 -7.49
CA HIS A 4 -11.28 -3.13 -7.27
C HIS A 4 -10.95 -3.17 -5.78
N ILE A 5 -10.33 -4.25 -5.31
CA ILE A 5 -9.82 -4.32 -3.92
C ILE A 5 -8.45 -3.65 -3.90
N VAL A 6 -8.31 -2.67 -3.01
CA VAL A 6 -7.04 -1.98 -2.75
C VAL A 6 -6.69 -2.17 -1.28
N THR A 7 -5.56 -2.79 -1.00
CA THR A 7 -5.09 -2.95 0.38
C THR A 7 -4.06 -1.90 0.74
N LEU A 8 -4.09 -1.38 1.96
CA LEU A 8 -3.13 -0.36 2.42
C LEU A 8 -2.22 -0.87 3.55
N THR A 9 -0.91 -0.71 3.40
CA THR A 9 0.08 -0.91 4.47
C THR A 9 0.93 0.37 4.60
N THR A 10 0.85 1.07 5.75
CA THR A 10 1.57 2.34 5.95
C THR A 10 2.15 2.52 7.34
N ASP A 11 3.07 3.47 7.48
CA ASP A 11 3.64 3.97 8.74
C ASP A 11 3.03 5.31 9.18
N PHE A 12 1.79 5.59 8.76
CA PHE A 12 1.13 6.88 9.00
C PHE A 12 0.48 7.01 10.39
N GLY A 13 0.25 5.90 11.06
CA GLY A 13 -0.67 5.82 12.18
C GLY A 13 -2.13 6.05 11.78
N THR A 14 -3.01 6.04 12.78
CA THR A 14 -4.46 6.23 12.63
C THR A 14 -4.99 7.49 13.32
N HIS A 15 -4.11 8.27 13.95
CA HIS A 15 -4.49 9.46 14.71
C HIS A 15 -4.70 10.69 13.80
N ASP A 16 -3.94 10.76 12.71
CA ASP A 16 -3.93 11.91 11.79
C ASP A 16 -4.64 11.61 10.46
N TYR A 17 -4.74 12.64 9.63
CA TYR A 17 -5.54 12.68 8.41
C TYR A 17 -4.91 11.97 7.19
N TYR A 18 -3.69 11.44 7.28
CA TYR A 18 -2.95 10.93 6.13
C TYR A 18 -3.65 9.77 5.41
N VAL A 19 -4.20 8.80 6.17
CA VAL A 19 -4.92 7.65 5.59
C VAL A 19 -6.21 8.10 4.86
N PRO A 20 -7.10 8.92 5.46
CA PRO A 20 -8.25 9.49 4.75
C PRO A 20 -7.87 10.28 3.50
N VAL A 21 -6.81 11.09 3.53
CA VAL A 21 -6.37 11.87 2.35
C VAL A 21 -5.90 10.95 1.23
N LEU A 22 -5.15 9.89 1.53
CA LEU A 22 -4.73 8.89 0.54
C LEU A 22 -5.93 8.21 -0.12
N LYS A 23 -6.89 7.72 0.69
CA LYS A 23 -8.12 7.08 0.18
C LYS A 23 -8.95 8.05 -0.64
N GLY A 24 -9.12 9.29 -0.17
CA GLY A 24 -9.86 10.35 -0.86
C GLY A 24 -9.27 10.67 -2.23
N ALA A 25 -7.95 10.83 -2.32
CA ALA A 25 -7.27 11.07 -3.59
C ALA A 25 -7.50 9.95 -4.61
N MET A 26 -7.47 8.69 -4.17
CA MET A 26 -7.76 7.53 -5.02
C MET A 26 -9.23 7.49 -5.45
N LEU A 27 -10.17 7.79 -4.53
CA LEU A 27 -11.61 7.83 -4.84
C LEU A 27 -11.98 8.93 -5.83
N THR A 28 -11.27 10.06 -5.82
CA THR A 28 -11.43 11.11 -6.83
C THR A 28 -11.07 10.62 -8.23
N GLN A 29 -10.09 9.73 -8.36
CA GLN A 29 -9.69 9.14 -9.65
C GLN A 29 -10.59 7.97 -10.05
N HIS A 30 -11.02 7.14 -9.09
CA HIS A 30 -11.85 5.97 -9.34
C HIS A 30 -12.78 5.67 -8.15
N GLN A 31 -14.09 5.82 -8.34
CA GLN A 31 -15.06 5.71 -7.24
C GLN A 31 -15.35 4.26 -6.80
N ALA A 32 -15.16 3.27 -7.66
CA ALA A 32 -15.45 1.87 -7.35
C ALA A 32 -14.22 1.13 -6.77
N ILE A 33 -13.79 1.57 -5.59
CA ILE A 33 -12.68 0.96 -4.83
C ILE A 33 -13.19 0.41 -3.49
N ASN A 34 -12.83 -0.83 -3.17
CA ASN A 34 -12.99 -1.42 -1.85
C ASN A 34 -11.65 -1.39 -1.11
N PHE A 35 -11.51 -0.48 -0.14
CA PHE A 35 -10.28 -0.38 0.66
C PHE A 35 -10.26 -1.39 1.80
N VAL A 36 -9.14 -2.08 1.96
CA VAL A 36 -8.86 -2.93 3.12
C VAL A 36 -7.55 -2.49 3.76
N ASP A 37 -7.61 -2.05 5.01
CA ASP A 37 -6.40 -1.65 5.72
C ASP A 37 -5.72 -2.90 6.29
N VAL A 38 -4.49 -3.18 5.84
CA VAL A 38 -3.67 -4.28 6.39
C VAL A 38 -3.02 -3.82 7.67
N SER A 39 -2.38 -2.66 7.65
CA SER A 39 -1.86 -1.98 8.85
C SER A 39 -1.52 -0.53 8.53
N HIS A 40 -1.80 0.37 9.47
CA HIS A 40 -1.28 1.74 9.47
C HIS A 40 -0.30 1.99 10.61
N ASN A 41 0.06 0.93 11.34
CA ASN A 41 0.86 0.97 12.56
C ASN A 41 2.23 0.34 12.34
N ILE A 42 2.73 0.36 11.11
CA ILE A 42 4.15 0.07 10.87
C ILE A 42 4.97 1.13 11.60
N THR A 43 6.01 0.70 12.30
CA THR A 43 7.01 1.58 12.92
C THR A 43 7.58 2.50 11.86
N ASN A 44 7.64 3.81 12.18
CA ASN A 44 8.08 4.83 11.24
C ASN A 44 9.36 4.42 10.50
N HIS A 45 9.26 4.38 9.17
CA HIS A 45 10.34 4.06 8.25
C HIS A 45 10.86 2.61 8.28
N ASP A 46 10.22 1.70 9.02
CA ASP A 46 10.62 0.30 9.11
C ASP A 46 10.13 -0.50 7.90
N ILE A 47 10.96 -0.51 6.85
CA ILE A 47 10.69 -1.26 5.62
C ILE A 47 10.69 -2.78 5.83
N VAL A 48 11.39 -3.28 6.86
CA VAL A 48 11.49 -4.72 7.14
C VAL A 48 10.21 -5.22 7.78
N GLN A 49 9.68 -4.48 8.76
CA GLN A 49 8.37 -4.78 9.34
C GLN A 49 7.27 -4.70 8.28
N ALA A 50 7.30 -3.67 7.43
CA ALA A 50 6.33 -3.53 6.35
C ALA A 50 6.38 -4.72 5.36
N ALA A 51 7.58 -5.15 4.95
CA ALA A 51 7.78 -6.32 4.11
C ALA A 51 7.26 -7.60 4.78
N PHE A 52 7.53 -7.77 6.07
CA PHE A 52 7.03 -8.91 6.86
C PHE A 52 5.49 -8.93 6.91
N VAL A 53 4.86 -7.79 7.19
CA VAL A 53 3.39 -7.68 7.23
C VAL A 53 2.79 -7.96 5.86
N LEU A 54 3.31 -7.32 4.81
CA LEU A 54 2.85 -7.53 3.44
C LEU A 54 2.94 -9.01 3.06
N LYS A 55 4.12 -9.64 3.25
CA LYS A 55 4.41 -11.04 2.89
C LYS A 55 3.42 -12.03 3.49
N ASN A 56 2.93 -11.77 4.70
CA ASN A 56 2.00 -12.66 5.40
C ASN A 56 0.52 -12.34 5.13
N ALA A 57 0.21 -11.18 4.54
CA ALA A 57 -1.18 -10.76 4.30
C ALA A 57 -1.62 -10.95 2.85
N TRP A 58 -0.77 -10.60 1.87
CA TRP A 58 -1.20 -10.34 0.49
C TRP A 58 -1.90 -11.55 -0.17
N SER A 59 -1.42 -12.77 0.07
CA SER A 59 -1.93 -14.00 -0.56
C SER A 59 -3.30 -14.43 -0.04
N SER A 60 -3.80 -13.79 1.02
CA SER A 60 -5.16 -14.04 1.54
C SER A 60 -6.24 -13.26 0.78
N PHE A 61 -5.83 -12.34 -0.11
CA PHE A 61 -6.75 -11.55 -0.91
C PHE A 61 -7.05 -12.24 -2.25
N PRO A 62 -8.19 -11.93 -2.90
CA PRO A 62 -8.48 -12.44 -4.22
C PRO A 62 -7.48 -11.98 -5.27
N ASP A 63 -7.36 -12.76 -6.34
CA ASP A 63 -6.69 -12.40 -7.57
C ASP A 63 -7.00 -10.95 -8.02
N ARG A 64 -5.99 -10.30 -8.58
CA ARG A 64 -6.03 -8.92 -9.12
C ARG A 64 -6.22 -7.84 -8.05
N THR A 65 -6.05 -8.18 -6.77
CA THR A 65 -5.96 -7.18 -5.69
C THR A 65 -4.74 -6.29 -5.89
N ILE A 66 -4.90 -5.00 -5.61
CA ILE A 66 -3.83 -4.00 -5.66
C ILE A 66 -3.35 -3.73 -4.23
N HIS A 67 -2.13 -4.14 -3.92
CA HIS A 67 -1.49 -3.90 -2.63
C HIS A 67 -0.65 -2.62 -2.69
N VAL A 68 -1.09 -1.58 -1.99
CA VAL A 68 -0.36 -0.32 -1.89
C VAL A 68 0.39 -0.28 -0.57
N VAL A 69 1.69 -0.03 -0.64
CA VAL A 69 2.55 0.16 0.53
C VAL A 69 3.11 1.57 0.53
N SER A 70 3.08 2.21 1.69
CA SER A 70 3.62 3.56 1.90
C SER A 70 4.37 3.58 3.23
N VAL A 71 5.63 3.17 3.20
CA VAL A 71 6.53 3.14 4.36
C VAL A 71 7.89 3.62 3.91
N ASN A 72 8.51 4.52 4.69
CA ASN A 72 9.77 5.18 4.31
C ASN A 72 9.73 5.77 2.89
N ASN A 73 8.62 6.44 2.56
CA ASN A 73 8.41 7.09 1.26
C ASN A 73 8.74 8.61 1.34
N PHE A 74 9.16 9.13 2.49
CA PHE A 74 9.41 10.54 2.77
C PHE A 74 10.91 10.88 2.85
N GLY A 75 11.58 11.07 1.71
CA GLY A 75 12.89 11.73 1.63
C GLY A 75 13.51 11.67 0.24
N GLY A 76 14.07 12.77 -0.26
CA GLY A 76 14.90 12.82 -1.49
C GLY A 76 14.20 13.14 -2.82
N GLU A 77 15.02 13.55 -3.80
CA GLU A 77 14.61 14.04 -5.14
C GLU A 77 14.22 12.94 -6.14
N GLN A 78 14.51 11.66 -5.84
CA GLN A 78 14.29 10.52 -6.76
C GLN A 78 13.32 9.48 -6.21
N LYS A 79 12.12 9.91 -5.81
CA LYS A 79 11.09 8.97 -5.34
C LYS A 79 10.45 8.25 -6.52
N ARG A 80 10.78 6.98 -6.69
CA ARG A 80 10.11 6.09 -7.62
C ARG A 80 9.24 5.11 -6.86
N PHE A 81 8.07 4.86 -7.42
CA PHE A 81 7.25 3.72 -7.03
C PHE A 81 7.44 2.63 -8.08
N LEU A 82 7.52 1.39 -7.61
CA LEU A 82 7.51 0.21 -8.45
C LEU A 82 6.05 -0.27 -8.56
N ALA A 83 5.64 -0.58 -9.78
CA ALA A 83 4.39 -1.30 -10.06
C ALA A 83 4.76 -2.71 -10.50
N ILE A 84 4.37 -3.71 -9.72
CA ILE A 84 4.81 -5.10 -9.88
C ILE A 84 3.57 -5.99 -10.03
N LEU A 85 3.59 -6.89 -11.02
CA LEU A 85 2.63 -7.98 -11.14
C LEU A 85 3.30 -9.27 -10.64
N HIS A 86 2.78 -9.84 -9.55
CA HIS A 86 3.28 -11.08 -8.97
C HIS A 86 2.11 -11.99 -8.59
N GLN A 87 2.11 -13.22 -9.09
CA GLN A 87 1.08 -14.23 -8.80
C GLN A 87 -0.37 -13.73 -8.99
N ASN A 88 -0.61 -12.94 -10.05
CA ASN A 88 -1.88 -12.29 -10.37
C ASN A 88 -2.32 -11.17 -9.41
N HIS A 89 -1.45 -10.70 -8.51
CA HIS A 89 -1.64 -9.53 -7.67
C HIS A 89 -0.78 -8.37 -8.15
N TYR A 90 -1.26 -7.15 -7.91
CA TYR A 90 -0.52 -5.93 -8.21
C TYR A 90 0.05 -5.35 -6.93
N PHE A 91 1.29 -4.85 -6.98
CA PHE A 91 1.95 -4.21 -5.86
C PHE A 91 2.43 -2.83 -6.30
N ILE A 92 2.08 -1.81 -5.51
CA ILE A 92 2.54 -0.43 -5.69
C ILE A 92 3.31 -0.06 -4.43
N VAL A 93 4.63 -0.01 -4.54
CA VAL A 93 5.55 0.09 -3.40
C VAL A 93 6.66 1.10 -3.68
N PRO A 94 7.23 1.77 -2.67
CA PRO A 94 8.40 2.60 -2.88
C PRO A 94 9.60 1.76 -3.33
N ASP A 95 10.44 2.32 -4.21
CA ASP A 95 11.72 1.74 -4.64
C ASP A 95 12.79 1.88 -3.53
N ASN A 96 12.58 1.16 -2.42
CA ASN A 96 13.45 1.24 -1.22
C ASN A 96 13.80 -0.14 -0.64
N GLY A 97 13.62 -1.22 -1.41
CA GLY A 97 13.92 -2.59 -0.97
C GLY A 97 12.82 -3.27 -0.14
N ILE A 98 11.64 -2.64 0.01
CA ILE A 98 10.50 -3.25 0.71
C ILE A 98 9.93 -4.50 0.00
N PHE A 99 10.19 -4.63 -1.30
CA PHE A 99 9.74 -5.73 -2.13
C PHE A 99 10.94 -6.56 -2.58
N LEU A 100 11.47 -7.35 -1.64
CA LEU A 100 12.58 -8.30 -1.83
C LEU A 100 12.11 -9.72 -1.49
#